data_AF-A0AAW8JB51-F1
#
_entry.id   AF-A0AAW8JB51-F1
#
_cell.length_a   1.000
_cell.length_b   1.000
_cell.length_c   1.000
_cell.angle_alpha   90.00
_cell.angle_beta   90.00
_cell.angle_gamma   90.00
#
_symmetry.space_group_name_H-M   'P 1'
#
loop_
_entity.id
_entity.type
_entity.pdbx_description
1 polymer ?
#
loop_
_entity_poly.entity_id
_entity_poly.type
_entity_poly.pdbx_seq_one_letter_code
_entity_poly.pdbx_strand_id
1 'polypeptide(L)'
;MSMLLISTSQAKIQTYQYADEVCEFKNQYDDQKINIKQIKDSITLHRLAFSSKLNTEVFAFTPDKIPSPDILNKLTSEYQQTKQQYQKLGPANLAPYQQLKQIVLRQLDDEYKMNVLIAKSYRNPKVLLTQDYGKTCYAIAEKMNLTGQALKTASLNQHKVFLNQQIKLGQSQQFAQQSLQQLQQKLNQPQGEKYAFLDLLKEWNNCAIDTLPNDEKKLEKLNINKDLFIKSKELYCDN
;
A
#
# COMPACT_ATOMS: atom_id res chain seq x y z
N MET A 1 -21.68 46.23 -38.58
CA MET A 1 -20.25 45.89 -38.66
C MET A 1 -19.85 45.36 -37.28
N SER A 2 -19.99 44.04 -37.07
CA SER A 2 -19.71 43.41 -35.76
C SER A 2 -18.22 43.12 -35.64
N MET A 3 -17.54 43.80 -34.73
CA MET A 3 -16.18 43.43 -34.33
C MET A 3 -16.24 42.20 -33.44
N LEU A 4 -15.78 41.07 -33.98
CA LEU A 4 -15.37 39.92 -33.17
C LEU A 4 -14.10 40.31 -32.41
N LEU A 5 -14.23 40.51 -31.10
CA LEU A 5 -13.09 40.57 -30.18
C LEU A 5 -12.53 39.16 -30.05
N ILE A 6 -11.49 38.86 -30.83
CA ILE A 6 -10.67 37.66 -30.63
C ILE A 6 -9.84 37.92 -29.36
N SER A 7 -10.30 37.42 -28.22
CA SER A 7 -9.49 37.38 -27.01
C SER A 7 -8.34 36.40 -27.25
N THR A 8 -7.18 36.91 -27.65
CA THR A 8 -5.94 36.14 -27.66
C THR A 8 -5.49 35.97 -26.22
N SER A 9 -5.94 34.90 -25.54
CA SER A 9 -5.35 34.55 -24.24
C SER A 9 -3.89 34.14 -24.51
N GLN A 10 -2.97 35.05 -24.24
CA GLN A 10 -1.55 34.75 -24.31
C GLN A 10 -1.25 33.77 -23.17
N ALA A 11 -0.87 32.54 -23.53
CA ALA A 11 -0.47 31.52 -22.57
C ALA A 11 0.58 32.10 -21.61
N LYS A 12 0.26 32.12 -20.32
CA LYS A 12 1.19 32.62 -19.30
C LYS A 12 2.10 31.46 -18.91
N ILE A 13 3.14 31.25 -19.70
CA ILE A 13 4.10 30.17 -19.46
C ILE A 13 4.86 30.44 -18.16
N GLN A 14 4.77 29.49 -17.23
CA GLN A 14 5.47 29.49 -15.95
C GLN A 14 6.45 28.34 -15.89
N THR A 15 7.44 28.44 -15.00
CA THR A 15 8.42 27.37 -14.77
C THR A 15 8.17 26.74 -13.40
N TYR A 16 8.31 25.42 -13.32
CA TYR A 16 8.27 24.68 -12.07
C TYR A 16 9.35 23.60 -12.07
N GLN A 17 10.08 23.50 -10.97
CA GLN A 17 11.07 22.45 -10.75
C GLN A 17 10.56 21.49 -9.70
N TYR A 18 10.72 20.20 -9.96
CA TYR A 18 10.51 19.16 -8.98
C TYR A 18 11.46 18.00 -9.25
N ALA A 19 11.79 17.24 -8.21
CA ALA A 19 12.49 15.98 -8.34
C ALA A 19 11.53 14.83 -8.04
N ASP A 20 11.60 13.72 -8.77
CA ASP A 20 11.11 12.43 -8.27
C ASP A 20 12.21 11.71 -7.48
N GLU A 21 12.10 10.41 -7.27
CA GLU A 21 13.07 9.65 -6.47
C GLU A 21 14.44 9.51 -7.14
N VAL A 22 14.51 9.68 -8.45
CA VAL A 22 15.74 9.41 -9.24
C VAL A 22 16.16 10.60 -10.10
N CYS A 23 15.28 11.55 -10.38
CA CYS A 23 15.53 12.61 -11.35
C CYS A 23 15.02 13.97 -10.89
N GLU A 24 15.75 15.03 -11.23
CA GLU A 24 15.31 16.44 -11.12
C GLU A 24 14.87 16.97 -12.49
N PHE A 25 13.71 17.62 -12.53
CA PHE A 25 13.13 18.19 -13.74
C PHE A 25 12.89 19.69 -13.61
N LYS A 26 13.19 20.44 -14.68
CA LYS A 26 12.74 21.81 -14.90
C LYS A 26 11.69 21.84 -16.00
N ASN A 27 10.47 22.18 -15.61
CA ASN A 27 9.31 22.08 -16.48
C ASN A 27 8.68 23.44 -16.74
N GLN A 28 7.99 23.56 -17.88
CA GLN A 28 7.18 24.71 -18.25
C GLN A 28 5.72 24.31 -18.38
N TYR A 29 4.81 25.09 -17.80
CA TYR A 29 3.36 24.87 -17.87
C TYR A 29 2.64 26.17 -18.22
N ASP A 30 1.41 26.05 -18.73
CA ASP A 30 0.53 27.18 -19.02
C ASP A 30 -0.45 27.36 -17.86
N ASP A 31 -0.24 28.43 -17.08
CA ASP A 31 -1.01 28.76 -15.87
C ASP A 31 -2.47 29.15 -16.18
N GLN A 32 -2.82 29.36 -17.47
CA GLN A 32 -4.22 29.50 -17.89
C GLN A 32 -4.94 28.15 -18.01
N LYS A 33 -4.21 27.03 -18.17
CA LYS A 33 -4.77 25.68 -18.33
C LYS A 33 -4.72 24.87 -17.04
N ILE A 34 -3.62 24.99 -16.29
CA ILE A 34 -3.39 24.25 -15.06
C ILE A 34 -2.61 25.12 -14.10
N ASN A 35 -3.10 25.24 -12.87
CA ASN A 35 -2.39 26.03 -11.85
C ASN A 35 -1.35 25.18 -11.11
N ILE A 36 -0.41 25.85 -10.46
CA ILE A 36 0.68 25.18 -9.74
C ILE A 36 0.20 24.25 -8.61
N LYS A 37 -0.92 24.57 -7.96
CA LYS A 37 -1.47 23.71 -6.90
C LYS A 37 -1.95 22.38 -7.49
N GLN A 38 -2.61 22.40 -8.64
CA GLN A 38 -3.05 21.19 -9.33
C GLN A 38 -1.87 20.31 -9.75
N ILE A 39 -0.79 20.90 -10.23
CA ILE A 39 0.44 20.17 -10.57
C ILE A 39 1.02 19.50 -9.32
N LYS A 40 1.19 20.25 -8.24
CA LYS A 40 1.72 19.74 -6.97
C LYS A 40 0.85 18.61 -6.41
N ASP A 41 -0.46 18.81 -6.35
CA ASP A 41 -1.40 17.82 -5.83
C ASP A 41 -1.42 16.55 -6.70
N SER A 42 -1.31 16.67 -8.03
CA SER A 42 -1.15 15.53 -8.94
C SER A 42 0.14 14.73 -8.66
N ILE A 43 1.27 15.42 -8.48
CA ILE A 43 2.55 14.78 -8.16
C ILE A 43 2.49 14.09 -6.79
N THR A 44 1.91 14.77 -5.79
CA THR A 44 1.71 14.19 -4.46
C THR A 44 0.86 12.93 -4.54
N LEU A 45 -0.28 12.96 -5.24
CA LEU A 45 -1.13 11.78 -5.39
C LEU A 45 -0.40 10.64 -6.12
N HIS A 46 0.42 10.94 -7.12
CA HIS A 46 1.18 9.92 -7.83
C HIS A 46 2.15 9.21 -6.89
N ARG A 47 2.93 9.96 -6.10
CA ARG A 47 3.82 9.36 -5.08
C ARG A 47 3.03 8.57 -4.04
N LEU A 48 1.91 9.11 -3.58
CA LEU A 48 1.06 8.43 -2.61
C LEU A 48 0.58 7.07 -3.13
N ALA A 49 0.24 6.95 -4.41
CA ALA A 49 -0.27 5.72 -5.01
C ALA A 49 0.68 4.52 -4.89
N PHE A 50 1.99 4.76 -4.74
CA PHE A 50 3.04 3.73 -4.61
C PHE A 50 3.64 3.64 -3.19
N SER A 51 3.03 4.29 -2.20
CA SER A 51 3.50 4.29 -0.80
C SER A 51 2.46 3.74 0.17
N SER A 52 2.92 3.37 1.38
CA SER A 52 2.01 3.11 2.51
C SER A 52 1.24 4.39 2.85
N LYS A 53 -0.07 4.27 3.11
CA LYS A 53 -0.93 5.42 3.41
C LYS A 53 -0.96 5.72 4.91
N LEU A 54 -0.72 4.73 5.75
CA LEU A 54 -0.70 4.84 7.20
C LEU A 54 0.69 4.43 7.74
N ASN A 55 1.12 5.12 8.79
CA ASN A 55 2.39 4.89 9.48
C ASN A 55 2.22 4.07 10.76
N THR A 56 0.99 3.91 11.27
CA THR A 56 0.73 3.10 12.46
C THR A 56 1.04 1.63 12.17
N GLU A 57 2.16 1.16 12.71
CA GLU A 57 2.60 -0.23 12.64
C GLU A 57 1.68 -1.13 13.47
N VAL A 58 0.78 -1.84 12.80
CA VAL A 58 -0.10 -2.84 13.42
C VAL A 58 0.49 -4.24 13.39
N PHE A 59 1.48 -4.51 12.53
CA PHE A 59 2.03 -5.84 12.34
C PHE A 59 3.23 -6.09 13.27
N ALA A 60 3.30 -7.28 13.88
CA ALA A 60 4.38 -7.69 14.75
C ALA A 60 5.10 -8.93 14.18
N PHE A 61 6.43 -8.91 14.13
CA PHE A 61 7.24 -10.05 13.69
C PHE A 61 7.68 -10.97 14.83
N THR A 62 7.62 -10.46 16.07
CA THR A 62 7.95 -11.19 17.28
C THR A 62 6.90 -10.90 18.36
N PRO A 63 6.67 -11.84 19.30
CA PRO A 63 5.63 -11.68 20.30
C PRO A 63 5.78 -10.46 21.22
N ASP A 64 7.01 -9.99 21.48
CA ASP A 64 7.30 -8.81 22.28
C ASP A 64 6.94 -7.50 21.57
N LYS A 65 6.73 -7.55 20.25
CA LYS A 65 6.30 -6.41 19.42
C LYS A 65 4.79 -6.39 19.15
N ILE A 66 4.01 -7.31 19.72
CA ILE A 66 2.55 -7.30 19.59
C ILE A 66 2.01 -5.98 20.16
N PRO A 67 1.27 -5.18 19.37
CA PRO A 67 0.86 -3.86 19.78
C PRO A 67 -0.18 -3.88 20.92
N SER A 68 -0.14 -2.83 21.74
CA SER A 68 -1.11 -2.61 22.81
C SER A 68 -2.53 -2.39 22.24
N PRO A 69 -3.60 -2.50 23.07
CA PRO A 69 -4.97 -2.32 22.58
C PRO A 69 -5.23 -0.92 22.00
N ASP A 70 -4.54 0.09 22.52
CA ASP A 70 -4.68 1.49 22.12
C ASP A 70 -4.21 1.77 20.68
N ILE A 71 -3.54 0.81 20.04
CA ILE A 71 -3.11 0.92 18.64
C ILE A 71 -4.28 1.21 17.70
N LEU A 72 -5.48 0.72 18.02
CA LEU A 72 -6.69 0.96 17.22
C LEU A 72 -7.12 2.43 17.26
N ASN A 73 -6.98 3.10 18.41
CA ASN A 73 -7.30 4.52 18.53
C ASN A 73 -6.29 5.36 17.74
N LYS A 74 -4.99 5.02 17.82
CA LYS A 74 -3.94 5.66 17.03
C LYS A 74 -4.18 5.50 15.52
N LEU A 75 -4.44 4.27 15.07
CA LEU A 75 -4.74 3.94 13.68
C LEU A 75 -5.97 4.70 13.16
N THR A 76 -7.05 4.72 13.95
CA THR A 76 -8.31 5.38 13.55
C THR A 76 -8.13 6.89 13.44
N SER A 77 -7.44 7.51 14.40
CA SER A 77 -7.14 8.94 14.36
C SER A 77 -6.27 9.30 13.16
N GLU A 78 -5.21 8.52 12.90
CA GLU A 78 -4.35 8.72 11.74
C GLU A 78 -5.14 8.60 10.44
N TYR A 79 -5.93 7.53 10.28
CA TYR A 79 -6.77 7.33 9.10
C TYR A 79 -7.70 8.52 8.82
N GLN A 80 -8.39 9.03 9.84
CA GLN A 80 -9.30 10.17 9.67
C GLN A 80 -8.56 11.43 9.23
N GLN A 81 -7.40 11.71 9.83
CA GLN A 81 -6.56 12.87 9.47
C GLN A 81 -6.03 12.73 8.04
N THR A 82 -5.44 11.58 7.70
CA THR A 82 -4.90 11.29 6.38
C THR A 82 -5.99 11.35 5.30
N LYS A 83 -7.18 10.78 5.57
CA LYS A 83 -8.31 10.82 4.63
C LYS A 83 -8.75 12.26 4.33
N GLN A 84 -8.86 13.09 5.35
CA GLN A 84 -9.18 14.52 5.17
C GLN A 84 -8.10 15.25 4.36
N GLN A 85 -6.81 14.96 4.60
CA GLN A 85 -5.71 15.54 3.84
C GLN A 85 -5.79 15.14 2.36
N TYR A 86 -5.98 13.86 2.06
CA TYR A 86 -6.06 13.37 0.69
C TYR A 86 -7.30 13.88 -0.05
N GLN A 87 -8.43 14.04 0.65
CA GLN A 87 -9.65 14.62 0.08
C GLN A 87 -9.46 16.08 -0.37
N LYS A 88 -8.60 16.85 0.32
CA LYS A 88 -8.27 18.25 0.00
C LYS A 88 -7.33 18.39 -1.20
N LEU A 89 -6.67 17.31 -1.64
CA LEU A 89 -5.84 17.33 -2.85
C LEU A 89 -6.74 17.50 -4.08
N GLY A 90 -6.48 18.56 -4.85
CA GLY A 90 -7.20 18.89 -6.07
C GLY A 90 -6.26 18.75 -7.27
N PRO A 91 -6.12 17.54 -7.84
CA PRO A 91 -5.22 17.32 -8.95
C PRO A 91 -5.67 18.03 -10.24
N ALA A 92 -4.84 17.93 -11.28
CA ALA A 92 -5.19 18.33 -12.63
C ALA A 92 -6.60 17.87 -13.04
N ASN A 93 -7.35 18.74 -13.73
CA ASN A 93 -8.68 18.42 -14.23
C ASN A 93 -8.62 17.57 -15.51
N LEU A 94 -7.92 16.46 -15.42
CA LEU A 94 -7.71 15.47 -16.48
C LEU A 94 -8.20 14.12 -15.94
N ALA A 95 -8.94 13.36 -16.75
CA ALA A 95 -9.57 12.11 -16.32
C ALA A 95 -8.60 11.13 -15.61
N PRO A 96 -7.37 10.89 -16.10
CA PRO A 96 -6.43 9.99 -15.43
C PRO A 96 -6.04 10.45 -14.01
N TYR A 97 -5.97 11.76 -13.77
CA TYR A 97 -5.59 12.35 -12.48
C TYR A 97 -6.76 12.39 -11.49
N GLN A 98 -7.99 12.53 -11.99
CA GLN A 98 -9.19 12.34 -11.16
C GLN A 98 -9.33 10.88 -10.73
N GLN A 99 -9.04 9.94 -11.65
CA GLN A 99 -9.01 8.51 -11.33
C GLN A 99 -7.89 8.18 -10.33
N LEU A 100 -6.70 8.78 -10.48
CA LEU A 100 -5.60 8.63 -9.52
C LEU A 100 -6.03 8.99 -8.09
N LYS A 101 -6.74 10.11 -7.90
CA LYS A 101 -7.27 10.49 -6.58
C LYS A 101 -8.21 9.43 -6.00
N GLN A 102 -9.09 8.88 -6.83
CA GLN A 102 -10.01 7.83 -6.40
C GLN A 102 -9.27 6.55 -6.00
N ILE A 103 -8.24 6.16 -6.77
CA ILE A 103 -7.38 5.02 -6.45
C ILE A 103 -6.70 5.22 -5.10
N VAL A 104 -6.04 6.37 -4.88
CA VAL A 104 -5.33 6.66 -3.61
C VAL A 104 -6.29 6.63 -2.40
N LEU A 105 -7.48 7.22 -2.53
CA LEU A 105 -8.47 7.21 -1.45
C LEU A 105 -8.98 5.80 -1.15
N ARG A 106 -9.21 4.98 -2.19
CA ARG A 106 -9.58 3.58 -2.00
C ARG A 106 -8.46 2.79 -1.33
N GLN A 107 -7.22 2.93 -1.79
CA GLN A 107 -6.06 2.24 -1.20
C GLN A 107 -5.93 2.56 0.30
N LEU A 108 -6.13 3.84 0.70
CA LEU A 108 -6.16 4.23 2.11
C LEU A 108 -7.29 3.53 2.88
N ASP A 109 -8.48 3.44 2.31
CA ASP A 109 -9.63 2.76 2.92
C ASP A 109 -9.38 1.25 3.07
N ASP A 110 -8.75 0.61 2.08
CA ASP A 110 -8.43 -0.82 2.08
C ASP A 110 -7.33 -1.14 3.09
N GLU A 111 -6.25 -0.35 3.12
CA GLU A 111 -5.17 -0.45 4.10
C GLU A 111 -5.69 -0.29 5.53
N TYR A 112 -6.54 0.71 5.77
CA TYR A 112 -7.17 0.92 7.09
C TYR A 112 -8.00 -0.29 7.54
N LYS A 113 -8.89 -0.79 6.68
CA LYS A 113 -9.75 -1.95 7.01
C LYS A 113 -8.92 -3.18 7.37
N MET A 114 -7.89 -3.47 6.55
CA MET A 114 -6.99 -4.59 6.79
C MET A 114 -6.22 -4.41 8.10
N ASN A 115 -5.67 -3.21 8.36
CA ASN A 115 -4.94 -2.92 9.58
C ASN A 115 -5.81 -3.02 10.85
N VAL A 116 -7.09 -2.65 10.76
CA VAL A 116 -8.06 -2.84 11.87
C VAL A 116 -8.25 -4.33 12.18
N LEU A 117 -8.38 -5.17 11.15
CA LEU A 117 -8.52 -6.61 11.33
C LEU A 117 -7.27 -7.23 11.97
N ILE A 118 -6.08 -6.87 11.46
CA ILE A 118 -4.79 -7.29 12.01
C ILE A 118 -4.69 -6.90 13.49
N ALA A 119 -4.90 -5.63 13.83
CA ALA A 119 -4.80 -5.14 15.21
C ALA A 119 -5.79 -5.81 16.17
N LYS A 120 -7.01 -6.12 15.73
CA LYS A 120 -8.01 -6.86 16.53
C LYS A 120 -7.66 -8.34 16.68
N SER A 121 -7.04 -8.94 15.67
CA SER A 121 -6.78 -10.38 15.61
C SER A 121 -5.88 -10.88 16.74
N TYR A 122 -4.96 -10.05 17.24
CA TYR A 122 -4.08 -10.39 18.37
C TYR A 122 -4.83 -10.78 19.65
N ARG A 123 -6.08 -10.35 19.79
CA ARG A 123 -6.94 -10.62 20.95
C ARG A 123 -8.12 -11.52 20.59
N ASN A 124 -8.58 -11.44 19.35
CA ASN A 124 -9.70 -12.23 18.87
C ASN A 124 -9.45 -12.65 17.41
N PRO A 125 -8.81 -13.80 17.16
CA PRO A 125 -8.53 -14.29 15.80
C PRO A 125 -9.79 -14.48 14.93
N LYS A 126 -10.98 -14.64 15.55
CA LYS A 126 -12.25 -14.80 14.82
C LYS A 126 -12.59 -13.62 13.93
N VAL A 127 -12.07 -12.42 14.21
CA VAL A 127 -12.30 -11.25 13.34
C VAL A 127 -11.77 -11.44 11.92
N LEU A 128 -10.81 -12.35 11.73
CA LEU A 128 -10.24 -12.68 10.42
C LEU A 128 -11.09 -13.69 9.63
N LEU A 129 -12.14 -14.28 10.23
CA LEU A 129 -13.09 -15.16 9.57
C LEU A 129 -14.09 -14.36 8.73
N THR A 130 -13.58 -13.56 7.80
CA THR A 130 -14.37 -12.80 6.83
C THR A 130 -14.17 -13.35 5.42
N GLN A 131 -15.21 -13.30 4.59
CA GLN A 131 -15.16 -13.68 3.19
C GLN A 131 -14.63 -12.57 2.28
N ASP A 132 -14.42 -11.35 2.81
CA ASP A 132 -14.02 -10.17 2.03
C ASP A 132 -12.68 -10.35 1.30
N TYR A 133 -11.79 -11.21 1.82
CA TYR A 133 -10.47 -11.51 1.25
C TYR A 133 -10.42 -12.91 0.61
N GLY A 134 -11.59 -13.51 0.30
CA GLY A 134 -11.68 -14.77 -0.41
C GLY A 134 -11.32 -16.03 0.38
N LYS A 135 -11.52 -17.18 -0.27
CA LYS A 135 -11.49 -18.51 0.38
C LYS A 135 -10.11 -18.89 0.91
N THR A 136 -9.03 -18.48 0.24
CA THR A 136 -7.67 -18.79 0.68
C THR A 136 -7.36 -18.13 2.02
N CYS A 137 -7.66 -16.84 2.17
CA CYS A 137 -7.37 -16.13 3.41
C CYS A 137 -8.31 -16.59 4.53
N TYR A 138 -9.56 -16.91 4.20
CA TYR A 138 -10.49 -17.53 5.15
C TYR A 138 -9.95 -18.86 5.71
N ALA A 139 -9.43 -19.75 4.85
CA ALA A 139 -8.85 -21.02 5.28
C ALA A 139 -7.59 -20.84 6.16
N ILE A 140 -6.83 -19.77 5.97
CA ILE A 140 -5.72 -19.40 6.88
C ILE A 140 -6.28 -18.91 8.21
N ALA A 141 -7.31 -18.05 8.19
CA ALA A 141 -7.96 -17.53 9.39
C ALA A 141 -8.58 -18.65 10.26
N GLU A 142 -9.14 -19.70 9.65
CA GLU A 142 -9.62 -20.89 10.39
C GLU A 142 -8.49 -21.53 11.20
N LYS A 143 -7.30 -21.68 10.62
CA LYS A 143 -6.11 -22.21 11.31
C LYS A 143 -5.67 -21.30 12.46
N MET A 144 -5.78 -19.99 12.30
CA MET A 144 -5.44 -19.00 13.35
C MET A 144 -6.36 -19.07 14.58
N ASN A 145 -7.53 -19.71 14.46
CA ASN A 145 -8.46 -19.92 15.57
C ASN A 145 -8.19 -21.22 16.35
N LEU A 146 -7.19 -22.01 15.95
CA LEU A 146 -6.70 -23.14 16.73
C LEU A 146 -5.85 -22.67 17.93
N THR A 147 -5.59 -23.58 18.86
CA THR A 147 -4.76 -23.32 20.05
C THR A 147 -3.74 -24.43 20.27
N GLY A 148 -2.73 -24.19 21.11
CA GLY A 148 -1.80 -25.23 21.54
C GLY A 148 -0.99 -25.84 20.40
N GLN A 149 -0.79 -27.14 20.47
CA GLN A 149 -0.05 -27.89 19.46
C GLN A 149 -0.73 -27.87 18.09
N ALA A 150 -2.07 -27.79 18.03
CA ALA A 150 -2.80 -27.75 16.76
C ALA A 150 -2.47 -26.47 15.97
N LEU A 151 -2.39 -25.32 16.63
CA LEU A 151 -1.98 -24.04 16.02
C LEU A 151 -0.55 -24.12 15.47
N LYS A 152 0.39 -24.65 16.26
CA LYS A 152 1.80 -24.81 15.83
C LYS A 152 1.93 -25.71 14.61
N THR A 153 1.23 -26.84 14.60
CA THR A 153 1.20 -27.76 13.46
C THR A 153 0.60 -27.10 12.22
N ALA A 154 -0.46 -26.31 12.39
CA ALA A 154 -1.09 -25.59 11.29
C ALA A 154 -0.18 -24.51 10.68
N SER A 155 0.55 -23.76 11.50
CA SER A 155 1.60 -22.82 11.07
C SER A 155 2.68 -23.53 10.25
N LEU A 156 3.27 -24.62 10.77
CA LEU A 156 4.29 -25.38 10.02
C LEU A 156 3.78 -25.88 8.65
N ASN A 157 2.54 -26.37 8.60
CA ASN A 157 1.96 -26.88 7.36
C ASN A 157 1.68 -25.74 6.36
N GLN A 158 1.19 -24.60 6.83
CA GLN A 158 0.99 -23.42 5.99
C GLN A 158 2.33 -22.88 5.46
N HIS A 159 3.34 -22.78 6.32
CA HIS A 159 4.67 -22.34 5.94
C HIS A 159 5.31 -23.24 4.87
N LYS A 160 5.10 -24.57 4.95
CA LYS A 160 5.51 -25.50 3.88
C LYS A 160 4.81 -25.21 2.54
N VAL A 161 3.52 -24.84 2.56
CA VAL A 161 2.79 -24.45 1.34
C VAL A 161 3.42 -23.21 0.72
N PHE A 162 3.69 -22.18 1.53
CA PHE A 162 4.41 -20.98 1.09
C PHE A 162 5.79 -21.32 0.50
N LEU A 163 6.60 -22.12 1.18
CA LEU A 163 7.93 -22.50 0.71
C LEU A 163 7.89 -23.28 -0.62
N ASN A 164 6.90 -24.14 -0.81
CA ASN A 164 6.70 -24.84 -2.09
C ASN A 164 6.37 -23.87 -3.24
N GLN A 165 5.66 -22.78 -2.97
CA GLN A 165 5.43 -21.72 -3.97
C GLN A 165 6.71 -20.96 -4.27
N GLN A 166 7.47 -20.58 -3.23
CA GLN A 166 8.75 -19.88 -3.40
C GLN A 166 9.77 -20.69 -4.22
N ILE A 167 9.84 -22.01 -4.02
CA ILE A 167 10.69 -22.88 -4.83
C ILE A 167 10.28 -22.86 -6.32
N LYS A 168 8.97 -22.87 -6.61
CA LYS A 168 8.47 -22.75 -7.99
C LYS A 168 8.82 -21.40 -8.62
N LEU A 169 9.02 -20.36 -7.81
CA LEU A 169 9.46 -19.03 -8.23
C LEU A 169 11.00 -18.90 -8.28
N GLY A 170 11.74 -19.99 -8.10
CA GLY A 170 13.20 -20.02 -8.26
C GLY A 170 14.01 -20.01 -6.96
N GLN A 171 13.37 -20.05 -5.78
CA GLN A 171 14.11 -20.19 -4.52
C GLN A 171 14.71 -21.59 -4.36
N SER A 172 15.85 -21.68 -3.68
CA SER A 172 16.57 -22.94 -3.50
C SER A 172 15.91 -23.85 -2.45
N GLN A 173 16.14 -25.15 -2.56
CA GLN A 173 15.74 -26.12 -1.54
C GLN A 173 16.42 -25.82 -0.18
N GLN A 174 17.67 -25.33 -0.21
CA GLN A 174 18.40 -24.95 1.00
C GLN A 174 17.72 -23.77 1.73
N PHE A 175 17.26 -22.76 1.00
CA PHE A 175 16.48 -21.65 1.58
C PHE A 175 15.23 -22.17 2.29
N ALA A 176 14.48 -23.08 1.65
CA ALA A 176 13.27 -23.65 2.23
C ALA A 176 13.56 -24.45 3.51
N GLN A 177 14.62 -25.27 3.51
CA GLN A 177 15.03 -26.02 4.70
C GLN A 177 15.43 -25.10 5.86
N GLN A 178 16.23 -24.07 5.60
CA GLN A 178 16.65 -23.09 6.61
C GLN A 178 15.45 -22.32 7.18
N SER A 179 14.55 -21.86 6.32
CA SER A 179 13.33 -21.14 6.73
C SER A 179 12.42 -22.00 7.61
N LEU A 180 12.22 -23.27 7.26
CA LEU A 180 11.42 -24.20 8.06
C LEU A 180 12.08 -24.49 9.41
N GLN A 181 13.40 -24.68 9.45
CA GLN A 181 14.15 -24.90 10.69
C GLN A 181 14.05 -23.70 11.64
N GLN A 182 14.17 -22.48 11.11
CA GLN A 182 14.03 -21.24 11.89
C GLN A 182 12.64 -21.11 12.50
N LEU A 183 11.59 -21.40 11.72
CA LEU A 183 10.22 -21.42 12.25
C LEU A 183 10.10 -22.47 13.38
N GLN A 184 10.57 -23.69 13.14
CA GLN A 184 10.47 -24.77 14.14
C GLN A 184 11.21 -24.42 15.44
N GLN A 185 12.36 -23.76 15.37
CA GLN A 185 13.06 -23.23 16.55
C GLN A 185 12.20 -22.23 17.33
N LYS A 186 11.54 -21.28 16.65
CA LYS A 186 10.63 -20.32 17.28
C LYS A 186 9.42 -20.99 17.93
N LEU A 187 8.85 -22.01 17.28
CA LEU A 187 7.69 -22.75 17.80
C LEU A 187 7.99 -23.58 19.06
N ASN A 188 9.25 -23.93 19.27
CA ASN A 188 9.72 -24.65 20.47
C ASN A 188 10.01 -23.72 21.66
N GLN A 189 9.99 -22.41 21.48
CA GLN A 189 10.17 -21.44 22.57
C GLN A 189 8.93 -21.38 23.48
N PRO A 190 9.04 -20.84 24.72
CA PRO A 190 7.90 -20.67 25.63
C PRO A 190 6.72 -19.90 25.00
N GLN A 191 7.00 -18.97 24.08
CA GLN A 191 5.99 -18.19 23.35
C GLN A 191 5.64 -18.78 21.98
N GLY A 192 5.91 -20.08 21.77
CA GLY A 192 5.78 -20.73 20.47
C GLY A 192 4.38 -20.64 19.84
N GLU A 193 3.32 -20.60 20.63
CA GLU A 193 1.96 -20.36 20.10
C GLU A 193 1.79 -18.95 19.53
N LYS A 194 2.38 -17.93 20.18
CA LYS A 194 2.37 -16.57 19.63
C LYS A 194 3.16 -16.51 18.34
N TYR A 195 4.30 -17.18 18.25
CA TYR A 195 5.05 -17.28 16.99
C TYR A 195 4.25 -17.98 15.89
N ALA A 196 3.53 -19.07 16.19
CA ALA A 196 2.65 -19.73 15.23
C ALA A 196 1.54 -18.80 14.73
N PHE A 197 0.94 -18.02 15.63
CA PHE A 197 -0.07 -17.03 15.27
C PHE A 197 0.51 -15.94 14.35
N LEU A 198 1.68 -15.38 14.68
CA LEU A 198 2.32 -14.33 13.87
C LEU A 198 2.73 -14.84 12.47
N ASP A 199 3.18 -16.09 12.39
CA ASP A 199 3.50 -16.76 11.12
C ASP A 199 2.26 -16.89 10.23
N LEU A 200 1.15 -17.41 10.78
CA LEU A 200 -0.12 -17.48 10.05
C LEU A 200 -0.71 -16.11 9.71
N LEU A 201 -0.56 -15.11 10.59
CA LEU A 201 -1.01 -13.74 10.35
C LEU A 201 -0.25 -13.10 9.17
N LYS A 202 1.05 -13.39 9.03
CA LYS A 202 1.84 -12.97 7.86
C LYS A 202 1.27 -13.56 6.58
N GLU A 203 0.99 -14.86 6.58
CA GLU A 203 0.40 -15.56 5.43
C GLU A 203 -1.00 -15.05 5.09
N TRP A 204 -1.81 -14.76 6.11
CA TRP A 204 -3.12 -14.12 5.95
C TRP A 204 -2.99 -12.73 5.31
N ASN A 205 -2.05 -11.90 5.80
CA ASN A 205 -1.82 -10.55 5.28
C ASN A 205 -1.37 -10.58 3.81
N ASN A 206 -0.43 -11.44 3.45
CA ASN A 206 0.01 -11.60 2.06
C ASN A 206 -1.16 -11.99 1.15
N CYS A 207 -1.95 -12.98 1.59
CA CYS A 207 -3.16 -13.39 0.87
C CYS A 207 -4.17 -12.25 0.72
N ALA A 208 -4.39 -11.47 1.79
CA ALA A 208 -5.36 -10.38 1.79
C ALA A 208 -4.96 -9.28 0.80
N ILE A 209 -3.67 -8.91 0.75
CA ILE A 209 -3.13 -7.94 -0.19
C ILE A 209 -3.38 -8.38 -1.65
N ASP A 210 -3.19 -9.67 -1.97
CA ASP A 210 -3.41 -10.20 -3.32
C ASP A 210 -4.85 -10.09 -3.80
N THR A 211 -5.82 -9.94 -2.89
CA THR A 211 -7.24 -9.76 -3.25
C THR A 211 -7.62 -8.31 -3.53
N LEU A 212 -6.77 -7.36 -3.14
CA LEU A 212 -7.04 -5.94 -3.36
C LEU A 212 -6.87 -5.59 -4.86
N PRO A 213 -7.57 -4.55 -5.36
CA PRO A 213 -7.41 -4.12 -6.74
C PRO A 213 -5.95 -3.77 -7.07
N ASN A 214 -5.37 -4.48 -8.04
CA ASN A 214 -4.08 -4.12 -8.60
C ASN A 214 -4.26 -3.05 -9.71
N ASP A 215 -4.01 -1.78 -9.35
CA ASP A 215 -4.03 -0.66 -10.31
C ASP A 215 -2.66 -0.27 -10.84
N GLU A 216 -1.59 -0.98 -10.50
CA GLU A 216 -0.20 -0.64 -10.88
C GLU A 216 -0.08 -0.36 -12.37
N LYS A 217 -0.58 -1.25 -13.22
CA LYS A 217 -0.60 -1.07 -14.69
C LYS A 217 -1.35 0.17 -15.18
N LYS A 218 -2.34 0.68 -14.43
CA LYS A 218 -3.03 1.93 -14.78
C LYS A 218 -2.18 3.13 -14.36
N LEU A 219 -1.52 3.04 -13.21
CA LEU A 219 -0.67 4.08 -12.65
C LEU A 219 0.62 4.24 -13.44
N GLU A 220 1.26 3.14 -13.87
CA GLU A 220 2.47 3.13 -14.71
C GLU A 220 2.30 3.84 -16.06
N LYS A 221 1.05 3.95 -16.55
CA LYS A 221 0.75 4.66 -17.80
C LYS A 221 0.70 6.18 -17.62
N LEU A 222 0.62 6.68 -16.40
CA LEU A 222 0.64 8.12 -16.13
C LEU A 222 2.04 8.65 -16.39
N ASN A 223 2.14 9.70 -17.20
CA ASN A 223 3.41 10.36 -17.45
C ASN A 223 3.28 11.82 -17.05
N ILE A 224 3.53 12.11 -15.78
CA ILE A 224 3.40 13.46 -15.18
C ILE A 224 4.08 14.52 -16.05
N ASN A 225 5.30 14.24 -16.52
CA ASN A 225 6.08 15.18 -17.32
C ASN A 225 5.42 15.48 -18.67
N LYS A 226 4.86 14.47 -19.35
CA LYS A 226 4.17 14.64 -20.64
C LYS A 226 2.74 15.18 -20.51
N ASP A 227 2.06 14.84 -19.43
CA ASP A 227 0.63 15.14 -19.26
C ASP A 227 0.40 16.55 -18.72
N LEU A 228 1.25 17.02 -17.81
CA LEU A 228 1.03 18.25 -17.04
C LEU A 228 1.86 19.44 -17.53
N PHE A 229 2.89 19.20 -18.34
CA PHE A 229 3.83 20.22 -18.77
C PHE A 229 3.94 20.30 -20.29
N ILE A 230 4.11 21.52 -20.78
CA ILE A 230 4.30 21.80 -22.22
C ILE A 230 5.72 21.45 -22.65
N LYS A 231 6.67 21.63 -21.72
CA LYS A 231 8.08 21.29 -21.92
C LYS A 231 8.65 20.77 -20.62
N SER A 232 9.36 19.66 -20.69
CA SER A 232 10.12 19.10 -19.59
C SER A 232 11.59 19.04 -19.99
N LYS A 233 12.47 19.43 -19.06
CA LYS A 233 13.91 19.25 -19.19
C LYS A 233 14.40 18.53 -17.94
N GLU A 234 14.93 17.33 -18.13
CA GLU A 234 15.73 16.63 -17.14
C GLU A 234 17.01 17.43 -16.85
N LEU A 235 17.27 17.68 -15.57
CA LEU A 235 18.47 18.39 -15.12
C LEU A 235 19.54 17.42 -14.62
N TYR A 236 19.12 16.37 -13.93
CA TYR A 236 19.97 15.36 -13.32
C TYR A 236 19.16 14.09 -13.08
N CYS A 237 19.76 12.91 -13.26
CA CYS A 237 19.23 11.64 -12.79
C CYS A 237 20.34 10.79 -12.17
N ASP A 238 20.04 10.11 -11.08
CA ASP A 238 20.88 9.05 -10.53
C ASP A 238 20.86 7.84 -11.47
N ASN A 239 22.03 7.46 -11.99
CA ASN A 239 22.21 6.29 -12.86
C ASN A 239 22.53 5.02 -12.08
#